data_AF-A0A958L9W0-F1
#
_entry.id   AF-A0A958L9W0-F1
#
_cell.length_a   1.000
_cell.length_b   1.000
_cell.length_c   1.000
_cell.angle_alpha   90.00
_cell.angle_beta   90.00
_cell.angle_gamma   90.00
#
_symmetry.space_group_name_H-M   'P 1'
#
loop_
_entity.id
_entity.type
_entity.pdbx_description
1 polymer ?
#
loop_
_entity_poly.entity_id
_entity_poly.type
_entity_poly.pdbx_seq_one_letter_code
_entity_poly.pdbx_strand_id
1 'polypeptide(L)'
;KNYSEPRIHFAINCASIGCPALRNEAYTADKLEQQLENQTLIFLRDTSRNYIKGDKLYLSKIFDWFDDDFEKNGNHVQAFVAKYITDDKKIQERLKQKKFTISHTTYDWGLNEAL
;
A
#
# COMPACT_ATOMS: atom_id res chain seq x y z
N LYS A 1 -3.53 19.40 -2.77
CA LYS A 1 -4.58 18.46 -3.23
C LYS A 1 -4.73 17.43 -2.11
N ASN A 2 -5.80 17.52 -1.32
CA ASN A 2 -6.00 16.66 -0.15
C ASN A 2 -7.01 15.58 -0.53
N TYR A 3 -6.53 14.39 -0.86
CA TYR A 3 -7.43 13.24 -0.93
C TYR A 3 -7.55 12.68 0.49
N SER A 4 -8.77 12.62 1.01
CA SER A 4 -9.06 11.98 2.32
C SER A 4 -9.17 10.45 2.21
N GLU A 5 -8.83 9.88 1.06
CA GLU A 5 -8.93 8.45 0.76
C GLU A 5 -7.56 7.91 0.28
N PRO A 6 -6.73 7.36 1.18
CA PRO A 6 -5.39 6.89 0.84
C PRO A 6 -5.40 5.68 -0.11
N ARG A 7 -6.51 4.93 -0.21
CA ARG A 7 -6.62 3.77 -1.11
C ARG A 7 -6.54 4.14 -2.59
N ILE A 8 -6.78 5.41 -2.93
CA ILE A 8 -6.67 5.92 -4.31
C ILE A 8 -5.27 5.71 -4.89
N HIS A 9 -4.21 5.79 -4.07
CA HIS A 9 -2.82 5.60 -4.51
C HIS A 9 -2.51 4.16 -4.98
N PHE A 10 -3.32 3.19 -4.55
CA PHE A 10 -3.22 1.78 -5.00
C PHE A 10 -4.18 1.47 -6.15
N ALA A 11 -5.11 2.39 -6.43
CA ALA A 11 -6.17 2.24 -7.40
C ALA A 11 -5.83 2.89 -8.75
N ILE A 12 -5.06 3.98 -8.72
CA ILE A 12 -4.66 4.74 -9.90
C ILE A 12 -3.29 4.25 -10.39
N ASN A 13 -3.29 3.62 -11.56
CA ASN A 13 -2.09 3.16 -12.25
C ASN A 13 -1.37 4.33 -12.93
N CYS A 14 -0.05 4.41 -12.78
CA CYS A 14 0.80 5.26 -13.60
C CYS A 14 1.84 4.39 -14.32
N ALA A 15 1.41 3.58 -15.28
CA ALA A 15 2.15 2.94 -16.38
C ALA A 15 3.64 2.54 -16.15
N SER A 16 4.06 2.16 -14.94
CA SER A 16 5.45 1.85 -14.56
C SER A 16 5.52 0.56 -13.76
N ILE A 17 6.66 -0.15 -13.80
CA ILE A 17 6.86 -1.47 -13.19
C ILE A 17 6.65 -1.48 -11.66
N GLY A 18 6.72 -0.31 -11.00
CA GLY A 18 6.38 -0.17 -9.59
C GLY A 18 4.88 -0.06 -9.27
N CYS A 19 3.98 -0.07 -10.27
CA CYS A 19 2.55 0.12 -10.06
C CYS A 19 1.82 -1.13 -9.52
N PRO A 20 0.76 -0.93 -8.72
CA PRO A 20 -0.20 -1.98 -8.39
C PRO A 20 -0.74 -2.65 -9.67
N ALA A 21 -1.01 -3.96 -9.61
CA ALA A 21 -1.64 -4.68 -10.71
C ALA A 21 -2.96 -3.99 -11.13
N LEU A 22 -3.14 -3.75 -12.44
CA LEU A 22 -4.38 -3.16 -12.97
C LEU A 22 -5.55 -4.14 -12.80
N ARG A 23 -6.71 -3.63 -12.33
CA ARG A 23 -7.97 -4.39 -12.40
C ARG A 23 -8.34 -4.57 -13.87
N ASN A 24 -8.82 -5.76 -14.23
CA ASN A 24 -9.37 -6.04 -15.55
C ASN A 24 -10.78 -5.45 -15.78
N GLU A 25 -11.29 -4.63 -14.85
CA GLU A 25 -12.60 -3.98 -14.91
C GLU A 25 -12.48 -2.51 -14.53
N ALA A 26 -13.35 -1.67 -15.12
CA ALA A 26 -13.45 -0.26 -14.76
C ALA A 26 -13.99 -0.08 -13.34
N TYR A 27 -13.60 1.04 -12.70
CA TYR A 27 -14.22 1.44 -11.45
C TYR A 27 -15.66 1.89 -11.70
N THR A 28 -16.58 1.40 -10.89
CA THR A 28 -18.01 1.74 -10.96
C THR A 28 -18.47 2.23 -9.59
N ALA A 29 -19.38 3.21 -9.56
CA ALA A 29 -19.78 3.84 -8.31
C ALA A 29 -20.36 2.83 -7.30
N ASP A 30 -21.08 1.82 -7.79
CA ASP A 30 -21.68 0.74 -6.99
C ASP A 30 -20.65 -0.25 -6.43
N LYS A 31 -19.45 -0.36 -7.02
CA LYS A 31 -18.40 -1.29 -6.60
C LYS A 31 -17.14 -0.61 -6.06
N LEU A 32 -17.08 0.71 -6.08
CA LEU A 32 -15.86 1.49 -5.82
C LEU A 32 -15.17 1.06 -4.53
N GLU A 33 -15.90 0.96 -3.42
CA GLU A 33 -15.35 0.54 -2.12
C GLU A 33 -14.71 -0.86 -2.18
N GLN A 34 -15.42 -1.83 -2.77
CA GLN A 34 -14.91 -3.20 -2.91
C GLN A 34 -13.67 -3.24 -3.81
N GLN A 35 -13.66 -2.44 -4.88
CA GLN A 35 -12.55 -2.39 -5.83
C GLN A 35 -11.31 -1.74 -5.19
N LEU A 36 -11.48 -0.66 -4.42
CA LEU A 36 -10.42 0.01 -3.66
C LEU A 36 -9.84 -0.91 -2.59
N GLU A 37 -10.70 -1.59 -1.83
CA GLU A 37 -10.31 -2.54 -0.78
C GLU A 37 -9.46 -3.67 -1.35
N ASN A 38 -9.95 -4.28 -2.44
CA ASN A 38 -9.27 -5.40 -3.09
C ASN A 38 -7.90 -4.98 -3.67
N GLN A 39 -7.80 -3.80 -4.29
CA GLN A 39 -6.53 -3.28 -4.80
C GLN A 39 -5.52 -2.99 -3.69
N THR A 40 -6.00 -2.44 -2.58
CA THR A 40 -5.17 -2.16 -1.40
C THR A 40 -4.61 -3.46 -0.83
N LEU A 41 -5.44 -4.49 -0.72
CA LEU A 41 -5.03 -5.82 -0.28
C LEU A 41 -3.98 -6.43 -1.22
N ILE A 42 -4.23 -6.42 -2.53
CA ILE A 42 -3.30 -6.95 -3.54
C ILE A 42 -1.94 -6.24 -3.45
N PHE A 43 -1.94 -4.91 -3.40
CA PHE A 43 -0.72 -4.13 -3.34
C PHE A 43 0.08 -4.41 -2.06
N LEU A 44 -0.58 -4.40 -0.90
CA LEU A 44 0.09 -4.62 0.39
C LEU A 44 0.53 -6.07 0.62
N ARG A 45 -0.05 -7.03 -0.09
CA ARG A 45 0.38 -8.45 -0.08
C ARG A 45 1.50 -8.76 -1.07
N ASP A 46 1.86 -7.82 -1.94
CA ASP A 46 2.99 -8.00 -2.83
C ASP A 46 4.32 -7.88 -2.08
N THR A 47 4.92 -9.04 -1.79
CA THR A 47 6.18 -9.15 -1.04
C THR A 47 7.40 -8.63 -1.81
N SER A 48 7.30 -8.35 -3.11
CA SER A 48 8.37 -7.68 -3.85
C SER A 48 8.47 -6.19 -3.48
N ARG A 49 7.38 -5.61 -2.97
CA ARG A 49 7.26 -4.18 -2.64
C ARG A 49 7.07 -3.92 -1.16
N ASN A 50 6.31 -4.77 -0.47
CA ASN A 50 5.87 -4.60 0.91
C ASN A 50 6.09 -5.89 1.70
N TYR A 51 7.00 -5.86 2.69
CA TYR A 51 7.30 -7.05 3.48
C TYR A 51 7.89 -6.70 4.86
N ILE A 52 7.92 -7.68 5.76
CA ILE A 52 8.48 -7.54 7.10
C ILE A 52 9.70 -8.46 7.21
N LYS A 53 10.81 -7.94 7.73
CA LYS A 53 12.02 -8.72 8.02
C LYS A 53 12.60 -8.29 9.36
N GLY A 54 12.51 -9.18 10.34
CA GLY A 54 12.85 -8.85 11.73
C GLY A 54 11.96 -7.72 12.26
N ASP A 55 12.58 -6.66 12.78
CA ASP A 55 11.88 -5.48 13.29
C ASP A 55 11.78 -4.34 12.26
N LYS A 56 12.00 -4.64 10.98
CA LYS A 56 11.88 -3.68 9.88
C LYS A 56 10.66 -3.98 9.02
N LEU A 57 9.89 -2.92 8.75
CA LEU A 57 8.79 -2.89 7.79
C LEU A 57 9.30 -2.23 6.50
N TYR A 58 9.41 -3.03 5.44
CA TYR A 58 9.78 -2.57 4.12
C TYR A 58 8.51 -2.21 3.34
N LEU A 59 8.42 -0.97 2.87
CA LEU A 59 7.25 -0.45 2.15
C LEU A 59 7.65 0.17 0.83
N SER A 60 6.76 0.13 -0.16
CA SER A 60 6.92 0.92 -1.38
C SER A 60 7.16 2.42 -1.08
N LYS A 61 7.88 3.10 -1.97
CA LYS A 61 8.04 4.57 -1.94
C LYS A 61 6.73 5.34 -2.04
N ILE A 62 5.63 4.72 -2.43
CA ILE A 62 4.29 5.33 -2.35
C ILE A 62 4.00 5.82 -0.92
N PHE A 63 4.45 5.08 0.09
CA PHE A 63 4.26 5.47 1.49
C PHE A 63 5.21 6.59 1.97
N ASP A 64 6.25 6.90 1.18
CA ASP A 64 7.17 8.03 1.40
C ASP A 64 6.63 9.29 0.69
N TRP A 65 6.20 9.14 -0.56
CA TRP A 65 5.73 10.26 -1.39
C TRP A 65 4.37 10.82 -0.97
N PHE A 66 3.55 10.00 -0.32
CA PHE A 66 2.19 10.35 0.12
C PHE A 66 1.99 10.10 1.61
N ASP A 67 3.07 10.18 2.40
CA ASP A 67 3.08 9.97 3.86
C ASP A 67 1.97 10.79 4.57
N ASP A 68 1.78 12.04 4.17
CA ASP A 68 0.73 12.94 4.63
C ASP A 68 -0.68 12.34 4.54
N ASP A 69 -0.96 11.46 3.57
CA ASP A 69 -2.28 10.84 3.41
C ASP A 69 -2.49 9.67 4.39
N PHE A 70 -1.42 9.10 4.95
CA PHE A 70 -1.47 7.98 5.89
C PHE A 70 -1.37 8.40 7.37
N GLU A 71 -0.93 9.61 7.67
CA GLU A 71 -0.76 10.13 9.05
C GLU A 71 -1.94 11.06 9.50
N LYS A 72 -3.02 11.17 8.73
CA LYS A 72 -4.18 12.02 9.09
C LYS A 72 -5.05 11.43 10.20
N ASN A 73 -5.69 12.30 10.99
CA ASN A 73 -6.71 11.98 12.00
C ASN A 73 -6.23 10.97 13.08
N GLY A 74 -4.96 11.03 13.48
CA GLY A 74 -4.39 10.13 14.48
C GLY A 74 -4.11 8.71 13.97
N ASN A 75 -4.31 8.45 12.67
CA ASN A 75 -3.77 7.26 12.04
C ASN A 75 -2.29 7.42 11.76
N HIS A 76 -1.67 6.29 11.43
CA HIS A 76 -0.30 6.24 10.98
C HIS A 76 -0.11 5.10 9.99
N VAL A 77 0.93 5.19 9.17
CA VAL A 77 1.17 4.25 8.08
C VAL A 77 1.21 2.79 8.55
N GLN A 78 1.86 2.51 9.69
CA GLN A 78 1.91 1.13 10.21
C GLN A 78 0.53 0.59 10.61
N ALA A 79 -0.36 1.42 11.17
CA ALA A 79 -1.72 1.00 11.51
C ALA A 79 -2.58 0.79 10.26
N PHE A 80 -2.38 1.61 9.23
CA PHE A 80 -3.01 1.39 7.92
C PHE A 80 -2.56 0.05 7.33
N VAL A 81 -1.26 -0.18 7.25
CA VAL A 81 -0.64 -1.39 6.68
C VAL A 81 -0.99 -2.65 7.46
N ALA A 82 -1.13 -2.56 8.78
CA ALA A 82 -1.52 -3.68 9.66
C ALA A 82 -2.82 -4.37 9.23
N LYS A 83 -3.73 -3.67 8.57
CA LYS A 83 -5.01 -4.23 8.11
C LYS A 83 -4.83 -5.23 6.97
N TYR A 84 -3.77 -5.07 6.17
CA TYR A 84 -3.66 -5.73 4.87
C TYR A 84 -2.41 -6.58 4.71
N ILE A 85 -1.27 -6.21 5.32
CA ILE A 85 0.04 -6.82 5.00
C ILE A 85 0.18 -8.28 5.45
N THR A 86 -0.56 -8.69 6.49
CA THR A 86 -0.50 -10.04 7.07
C THR A 86 -1.76 -10.36 7.85
N ASP A 87 -2.08 -11.65 8.01
CA ASP A 87 -3.17 -12.13 8.86
C ASP A 87 -2.69 -12.44 10.30
N ASP A 88 -1.38 -12.38 10.57
CA ASP A 88 -0.82 -12.62 11.89
C ASP A 88 -1.19 -11.50 12.87
N LYS A 89 -2.10 -11.79 13.80
CA LYS A 89 -2.59 -10.85 14.80
C LYS A 89 -1.49 -10.27 15.69
N LYS A 90 -0.44 -11.02 16.03
CA LYS A 90 0.65 -10.50 16.85
C LYS A 90 1.45 -9.44 16.08
N ILE A 91 1.68 -9.67 14.79
CA ILE A 91 2.34 -8.69 13.92
C ILE A 91 1.46 -7.46 13.73
N GLN A 92 0.14 -7.65 13.49
CA GLN A 92 -0.81 -6.55 13.37
C GLN A 92 -0.79 -5.63 14.60
N GLU A 93 -0.81 -6.21 15.81
CA GLU A 93 -0.76 -5.42 17.05
C GLU A 93 0.57 -4.69 17.23
N ARG A 94 1.70 -5.32 16.88
CA ARG A 94 3.01 -4.64 16.91
C ARG A 94 3.06 -3.45 15.93
N LEU A 95 2.48 -3.58 14.74
CA LEU A 95 2.39 -2.50 13.76
C LEU A 95 1.54 -1.33 14.27
N LYS A 96 0.38 -1.63 14.87
CA LYS A 96 -0.48 -0.61 15.52
C LYS A 96 0.23 0.13 16.66
N GLN A 97 1.20 -0.51 17.30
CA GLN A 97 2.03 0.09 18.36
C GLN A 97 3.28 0.83 17.83
N LYS A 98 3.41 1.02 16.52
CA LYS A 98 4.59 1.63 15.85
C LYS A 98 5.92 0.94 16.21
N LYS A 99 5.91 -0.38 16.41
CA LYS A 99 7.11 -1.14 16.86
C LYS A 99 8.08 -1.53 15.74
N PHE A 100 7.80 -1.17 14.49
CA PHE A 100 8.70 -1.46 13.37
C PHE A 100 9.42 -0.19 12.90
N THR A 101 10.68 -0.32 12.51
CA THR A 101 11.37 0.73 11.76
C THR A 101 10.97 0.62 10.28
N ILE A 102 10.61 1.75 9.66
CA ILE A 102 10.23 1.76 8.24
C ILE A 102 11.48 1.89 7.37
N SER A 103 11.49 1.18 6.25
CA SER A 103 12.47 1.37 5.17
C SER A 103 11.74 1.29 3.84
N HIS A 104 12.13 2.12 2.87
CA HIS A 104 11.48 2.10 1.56
C HIS A 104 12.20 1.18 0.58
N THR A 105 11.45 0.34 -0.11
CA THR A 105 11.96 -0.52 -1.17
C THR A 105 12.38 0.31 -2.38
N THR A 106 13.40 -0.14 -3.12
CA THR A 106 13.84 0.51 -4.35
C THR A 106 12.73 0.42 -5.38
N TYR A 107 12.21 1.56 -5.79
CA TYR A 107 11.20 1.65 -6.85
C TYR A 107 11.89 1.37 -8.19
N ASP A 108 11.56 0.26 -8.84
CA ASP A 108 12.01 -0.03 -10.19
C ASP A 108 11.15 0.79 -11.18
N TRP A 109 11.78 1.76 -11.83
CA TRP A 109 11.19 2.67 -12.81
C TRP A 109 11.11 2.06 -14.21
N GLY A 110 11.49 0.81 -14.41
CA GLY A 110 11.39 0.18 -15.73
C GLY A 110 9.95 0.29 -16.27
N LEU A 111 9.84 0.55 -17.57
CA LEU A 111 8.57 0.53 -18.29
C LEU A 111 8.28 -0.93 -18.66
N ASN A 112 7.04 -1.41 -18.51
CA ASN A 112 6.64 -2.70 -19.09
C ASN A 112 6.63 -2.55 -20.63
N GLU A 113 7.72 -2.91 -21.31
CA GLU A 113 7.62 -3.32 -22.70
C GLU A 113 7.00 -4.72 -22.74
N ALA A 114 5.82 -4.80 -23.35
CA ALA A 114 5.09 -6.04 -23.54
C ALA A 114 5.96 -7.09 -24.24
N LEU A 115 5.99 -8.31 -23.69
CA LEU A 115 6.30 -9.53 -24.44
C LEU A 115 4.99 -10.17 -24.88
#